data_AF-A0ABD0UVG4-F1
#
_entry.id   AF-A0ABD0UVG4-F1
#
_cell.length_a   1.000
_cell.length_b   1.000
_cell.length_c   1.000
_cell.angle_alpha   90.00
_cell.angle_beta   90.00
_cell.angle_gamma   90.00
#
_symmetry.space_group_name_H-M   'P 1'
#
loop_
_entity.id
_entity.type
_entity.pdbx_description
1 polymer ?
#
loop_
_entity_poly.entity_id
_entity_poly.type
_entity_poly.pdbx_seq_one_letter_code
_entity_poly.pdbx_strand_id
1 'polypeptide(L)'
;MDTTGNSSSLSTYLNPEEDDEHDTKERVLLRYFLQEWALVKSILDRIVANDGATIPSDVNKIRFVIDKYQEQGQLLEPYLESIVNPLMSLVHSKSMQLRVDTDDVLDIIKPICIIIYSLVTVCGYKSVIRFFPHQVSDFEIAVTLLEKCHIGNSLTSLRQESTGEMETKCVTLLWLYILVLIPFDISSVDTSIVNSNQLGGLEPSPLVIKILEISKDHLSSSGPMRRFSGLVLSRLLTRPDMSMAFVRPSYA
;
A
#
# COMPACT_ATOMS: atom_id res chain seq x y z
N MET A 1 -21.89 44.74 -39.29
CA MET A 1 -21.76 45.88 -38.37
C MET A 1 -22.89 45.75 -37.38
N ASP A 2 -22.76 45.25 -36.15
CA ASP A 2 -21.63 44.88 -35.26
C ASP A 2 -22.16 43.74 -34.36
N THR A 3 -21.49 42.58 -34.25
CA THR A 3 -20.49 42.17 -33.23
C THR A 3 -20.78 42.52 -31.76
N THR A 4 -20.89 41.45 -30.95
CA THR A 4 -20.49 41.21 -29.54
C THR A 4 -21.63 40.42 -28.85
N GLY A 5 -21.50 39.18 -28.39
CA GLY A 5 -20.36 38.54 -27.74
C GLY A 5 -20.51 38.70 -26.23
N ASN A 6 -21.24 37.80 -25.56
CA ASN A 6 -21.02 37.57 -24.14
C ASN A 6 -21.29 36.11 -23.72
N SER A 7 -20.19 35.44 -23.45
CA SER A 7 -20.03 34.22 -22.66
C SER A 7 -20.18 34.50 -21.16
N SER A 8 -20.27 33.43 -20.36
CA SER A 8 -20.43 33.35 -18.88
C SER A 8 -21.91 33.34 -18.45
N SER A 9 -22.41 32.41 -17.64
CA SER A 9 -21.77 31.55 -16.65
C SER A 9 -22.64 30.32 -16.44
N LEU A 10 -22.14 29.12 -16.76
CA LEU A 10 -22.76 27.86 -16.35
C LEU A 10 -22.22 27.51 -14.96
N SER A 11 -22.69 28.22 -13.94
CA SER A 11 -22.41 27.94 -12.53
C SER A 11 -23.72 27.70 -11.83
N THR A 12 -24.24 26.49 -11.95
CA THR A 12 -25.42 26.06 -11.21
C THR A 12 -25.28 24.57 -10.97
N TYR A 13 -24.75 24.20 -9.81
CA TYR A 13 -25.16 23.05 -8.99
C TYR A 13 -24.44 23.16 -7.64
N LEU A 14 -24.79 24.20 -6.86
CA LEU A 14 -24.72 24.12 -5.41
C LEU A 14 -26.15 23.87 -4.96
N ASN A 15 -26.44 22.66 -4.49
CA ASN A 15 -27.74 22.33 -3.90
C ASN A 15 -27.83 23.02 -2.51
N PRO A 16 -29.04 23.44 -2.10
CA PRO A 16 -29.24 24.40 -1.02
C PRO A 16 -29.24 23.74 0.37
N GLU A 17 -28.67 24.46 1.35
CA GLU A 17 -28.95 24.44 2.79
C GLU A 17 -29.19 23.05 3.42
N GLU A 18 -28.11 22.28 3.62
CA GLU A 18 -28.09 21.28 4.69
C GLU A 18 -27.48 21.93 5.93
N ASP A 19 -28.23 21.92 7.03
CA ASP A 19 -27.85 22.51 8.31
C ASP A 19 -26.70 21.72 8.95
N ASP A 20 -25.48 22.18 8.71
CA ASP A 20 -24.25 21.59 9.25
C ASP A 20 -24.15 21.70 10.79
N GLU A 21 -25.07 22.40 11.48
CA GLU A 21 -25.04 22.64 12.93
C GLU A 21 -25.16 21.33 13.75
N HIS A 22 -25.65 20.25 13.13
CA HIS A 22 -25.82 18.94 13.76
C HIS A 22 -24.97 17.81 13.18
N ASP A 23 -24.21 18.05 12.11
CA ASP A 23 -23.39 17.02 11.50
C ASP A 23 -22.04 16.88 12.23
N THR A 24 -21.50 15.67 12.28
CA THR A 24 -20.17 15.47 12.86
C THR A 24 -19.15 16.25 12.04
N LYS A 25 -18.14 16.84 12.70
CA LYS A 25 -17.05 17.57 12.02
C LYS A 25 -16.51 16.78 10.82
N GLU A 26 -16.36 15.47 10.99
CA GLU A 26 -15.94 14.54 9.94
C GLU A 26 -16.84 14.55 8.70
N ARG A 27 -18.18 14.55 8.84
CA ARG A 27 -19.11 14.63 7.71
C ARG A 27 -19.01 15.95 6.95
N VAL A 28 -18.86 17.05 7.68
CA VAL A 28 -18.65 18.38 7.10
C VAL A 28 -17.32 18.40 6.32
N LEU A 29 -16.23 17.90 6.90
CA LEU A 29 -14.95 17.78 6.19
C LEU A 29 -15.11 16.92 4.91
N LEU A 30 -15.78 15.77 5.02
CA LEU A 30 -15.98 14.85 3.89
C LEU A 30 -16.84 15.45 2.76
N ARG A 31 -17.67 16.46 3.06
CA ARG A 31 -18.53 17.14 2.09
C ARG A 31 -17.82 18.24 1.30
N TYR A 32 -16.86 18.95 1.90
CA TYR A 32 -16.30 20.17 1.31
C TYR A 32 -14.88 20.03 0.72
N PHE A 33 -14.07 19.05 1.14
CA PHE A 33 -12.65 19.01 0.75
C PHE A 33 -12.33 18.20 -0.51
N LEU A 34 -13.13 17.18 -0.85
CA LEU A 34 -12.99 16.36 -2.06
C LEU A 34 -14.28 16.42 -2.86
N GLN A 35 -14.30 17.26 -3.90
CA GLN A 35 -15.49 17.48 -4.74
C GLN A 35 -15.98 16.17 -5.39
N GLU A 36 -15.05 15.31 -5.79
CA GLU A 36 -15.33 14.04 -6.44
C GLU A 36 -15.58 12.88 -5.46
N TRP A 37 -15.76 13.14 -4.15
CA TRP A 37 -15.86 12.08 -3.15
C TRP A 37 -16.99 11.10 -3.45
N ALA A 38 -18.17 11.58 -3.88
CA ALA A 38 -19.29 10.70 -4.22
C ALA A 38 -18.93 9.72 -5.36
N LEU A 39 -18.14 10.16 -6.33
CA LEU A 39 -17.64 9.32 -7.42
C LEU A 39 -16.61 8.32 -6.91
N VAL A 40 -15.61 8.77 -6.15
CA VAL A 40 -14.56 7.93 -5.56
C VAL A 40 -15.18 6.85 -4.69
N LYS A 41 -16.11 7.23 -3.80
CA LYS A 41 -16.83 6.32 -2.92
C LYS A 41 -17.64 5.30 -3.71
N SER A 42 -18.38 5.73 -4.73
CA SER A 42 -19.16 4.81 -5.58
C SER A 42 -18.26 3.79 -6.30
N ILE A 43 -17.09 4.21 -6.78
CA ILE A 43 -16.12 3.30 -7.39
C ILE A 43 -15.55 2.33 -6.34
N LEU A 44 -15.18 2.85 -5.16
CA LEU A 44 -14.65 2.03 -4.07
C LEU A 44 -15.64 0.97 -3.61
N ASP A 45 -16.91 1.34 -3.41
CA ASP A 45 -17.99 0.42 -3.04
C ASP A 45 -18.15 -0.70 -4.08
N ARG A 46 -17.98 -0.40 -5.39
CA ARG A 46 -17.96 -1.42 -6.45
C ARG A 46 -16.73 -2.32 -6.40
N ILE A 47 -15.54 -1.77 -6.16
CA ILE A 47 -14.30 -2.56 -6.05
C ILE A 47 -14.41 -3.56 -4.88
N VAL A 48 -14.95 -3.10 -3.75
CA VAL A 48 -15.17 -3.94 -2.57
C VAL A 48 -16.25 -4.99 -2.84
N ALA A 49 -17.38 -4.61 -3.44
CA ALA A 49 -18.46 -5.55 -3.75
C ALA A 49 -18.04 -6.65 -4.74
N ASN A 50 -17.11 -6.35 -5.65
CA ASN A 50 -16.58 -7.30 -6.62
C ASN A 50 -15.34 -8.07 -6.12
N ASP A 51 -14.92 -7.87 -4.86
CA ASP A 51 -13.72 -8.46 -4.27
C ASP A 51 -12.45 -8.25 -5.12
N GLY A 52 -12.37 -7.08 -5.77
CA GLY A 52 -11.32 -6.76 -6.73
C GLY A 52 -11.67 -5.64 -7.70
N ALA A 53 -10.62 -5.03 -8.28
CA ALA A 53 -10.76 -3.98 -9.28
C ALA A 53 -10.94 -4.56 -10.69
N THR A 54 -12.09 -5.20 -10.93
CA THR A 54 -12.42 -5.89 -12.20
C THR A 54 -12.54 -4.94 -13.41
N ILE A 55 -12.82 -3.66 -13.17
CA ILE A 55 -12.97 -2.63 -14.20
C ILE A 55 -11.70 -1.77 -14.23
N PRO A 56 -10.81 -1.89 -15.23
CA PRO A 56 -9.56 -1.13 -15.28
C PRO A 56 -9.78 0.40 -15.27
N SER A 57 -10.89 0.86 -15.88
CA SER A 57 -11.24 2.29 -15.91
C SER A 57 -11.50 2.88 -14.53
N ASP A 58 -11.93 2.07 -13.56
CA ASP A 58 -12.27 2.53 -12.22
C ASP A 58 -11.02 2.91 -11.43
N VAL A 59 -9.95 2.12 -11.56
CA VAL A 59 -8.62 2.41 -11.01
C VAL A 59 -8.07 3.71 -11.59
N ASN A 60 -8.12 3.86 -12.92
CA ASN A 60 -7.63 5.06 -13.60
C ASN A 60 -8.43 6.31 -13.21
N LYS A 61 -9.74 6.22 -13.02
CA LYS A 61 -10.59 7.34 -12.56
C LYS A 61 -10.23 7.76 -11.14
N ILE A 62 -10.11 6.81 -10.21
CA ILE A 62 -9.70 7.13 -8.82
C ILE A 62 -8.32 7.77 -8.82
N ARG A 63 -7.35 7.18 -9.54
CA ARG A 63 -6.00 7.74 -9.67
C ARG A 63 -6.04 9.17 -10.22
N PHE A 64 -6.79 9.39 -11.31
CA PHE A 64 -6.93 10.72 -11.89
C PHE A 64 -7.51 11.73 -10.90
N VAL A 65 -8.48 11.35 -10.08
CA VAL A 65 -9.00 12.22 -9.02
C VAL A 65 -7.91 12.51 -7.98
N ILE A 66 -7.21 11.50 -7.48
CA ILE A 66 -6.14 11.66 -6.48
C ILE A 66 -5.03 12.58 -7.00
N ASP A 67 -4.61 12.40 -8.26
CA ASP A 67 -3.52 13.16 -8.89
C ASP A 67 -3.84 14.67 -8.97
N LYS A 68 -5.12 15.08 -8.98
CA LYS A 68 -5.50 16.51 -8.92
C LYS A 68 -5.10 17.19 -7.62
N TYR A 69 -4.95 16.42 -6.54
CA TYR A 69 -4.64 16.94 -5.21
C TYR A 69 -3.14 16.85 -4.90
N GLN A 70 -2.26 16.60 -5.89
CA GLN A 70 -0.81 16.45 -5.70
C GLN A 70 -0.20 17.59 -4.87
N GLU A 71 -0.56 18.84 -5.17
CA GLU A 71 -0.05 20.03 -4.47
C GLU A 71 -0.75 20.31 -3.13
N GLN A 72 -1.85 19.60 -2.84
CA GLN A 72 -2.72 19.82 -1.68
C GLN A 72 -3.15 18.49 -1.04
N GLY A 73 -2.22 17.57 -0.83
CA GLY A 73 -2.50 16.22 -0.32
C GLY A 73 -3.22 16.18 1.03
N GLN A 74 -3.08 17.24 1.86
CA GLN A 74 -3.81 17.40 3.11
C GLN A 74 -5.35 17.39 2.94
N LEU A 75 -5.87 17.71 1.76
CA LEU A 75 -7.30 17.67 1.47
C LEU A 75 -7.84 16.24 1.36
N LEU A 76 -6.98 15.28 1.00
CA LEU A 76 -7.33 13.86 0.93
C LEU A 76 -7.18 13.16 2.29
N GLU A 77 -6.40 13.71 3.23
CA GLU A 77 -6.14 13.08 4.53
C GLU A 77 -7.39 12.67 5.33
N PRO A 78 -8.47 13.48 5.39
CA PRO A 78 -9.72 13.10 6.07
C PRO A 78 -10.41 11.87 5.47
N TYR A 79 -10.12 11.57 4.19
CA TYR A 79 -10.74 10.46 3.45
C TYR A 79 -9.87 9.19 3.46
N LEU A 80 -8.62 9.28 3.92
CA LEU A 80 -7.67 8.18 3.84
C LEU A 80 -8.16 6.93 4.55
N GLU A 81 -8.76 7.06 5.73
CA GLU A 81 -9.30 5.90 6.45
C GLU A 81 -10.36 5.17 5.64
N SER A 82 -11.31 5.94 5.08
CA SER A 82 -12.42 5.41 4.28
C SER A 82 -11.96 4.77 2.97
N ILE A 83 -10.82 5.18 2.41
CA ILE A 83 -10.28 4.62 1.17
C ILE A 83 -9.32 3.46 1.45
N VAL A 84 -8.36 3.65 2.36
CA VAL A 84 -7.24 2.72 2.56
C VAL A 84 -7.68 1.46 3.30
N ASN A 85 -8.53 1.56 4.32
CA ASN A 85 -8.99 0.40 5.09
C ASN A 85 -9.63 -0.68 4.20
N PRO A 86 -10.66 -0.39 3.38
CA PRO A 86 -11.27 -1.40 2.53
C PRO A 86 -10.31 -1.96 1.48
N LEU A 87 -9.45 -1.13 0.89
CA LEU A 87 -8.48 -1.57 -0.10
C LEU A 87 -7.41 -2.50 0.51
N MET A 88 -6.88 -2.16 1.67
CA MET A 88 -5.93 -3.02 2.38
C MET A 88 -6.58 -4.31 2.89
N SER A 89 -7.86 -4.28 3.25
CA SER A 89 -8.62 -5.50 3.58
C SER A 89 -8.69 -6.45 2.38
N LEU A 90 -8.88 -5.95 1.16
CA LEU A 90 -8.84 -6.75 -0.06
C LEU A 90 -7.44 -7.28 -0.32
N VAL A 91 -6.40 -6.43 -0.25
CA VAL A 91 -5.00 -6.85 -0.43
C VAL A 91 -4.65 -7.96 0.56
N HIS A 92 -5.04 -7.81 1.83
CA HIS A 92 -4.81 -8.82 2.87
C HIS A 92 -5.52 -10.14 2.55
N SER A 93 -6.83 -10.10 2.32
CA SER A 93 -7.65 -11.28 1.99
C SER A 93 -7.10 -12.05 0.79
N LYS A 94 -6.74 -11.33 -0.28
CA LYS A 94 -6.13 -11.91 -1.48
C LYS A 94 -4.74 -12.45 -1.21
N SER A 95 -3.93 -11.76 -0.40
CA SER A 95 -2.59 -12.23 -0.05
C SER A 95 -2.60 -13.52 0.77
N MET A 96 -3.66 -13.78 1.55
CA MET A 96 -3.84 -15.08 2.21
C MET A 96 -4.05 -16.23 1.22
N GLN A 97 -4.67 -15.96 0.06
CA GLN A 97 -4.96 -16.95 -0.98
C GLN A 97 -3.74 -17.28 -1.86
N LEU A 98 -2.71 -16.41 -1.88
CA LEU A 98 -1.45 -16.61 -2.62
C LEU A 98 -0.67 -17.88 -2.23
N ARG A 99 -1.03 -18.53 -1.11
CA ARG A 99 -0.47 -19.81 -0.69
C ARG A 99 -0.91 -20.98 -1.59
N VAL A 100 -1.96 -20.80 -2.41
CA VAL A 100 -2.58 -21.86 -3.21
C VAL A 100 -2.50 -21.60 -4.72
N ASP A 101 -2.90 -20.41 -5.19
CA ASP A 101 -2.86 -20.00 -6.61
C ASP A 101 -2.18 -18.64 -6.75
N THR A 102 -1.17 -18.52 -7.64
CA THR A 102 -0.21 -17.39 -7.56
C THR A 102 -0.46 -16.25 -8.53
N ASP A 103 -0.80 -16.54 -9.79
CA ASP A 103 -0.73 -15.51 -10.84
C ASP A 103 -2.03 -14.70 -10.93
N ASP A 104 -3.19 -15.35 -10.87
CA ASP A 104 -4.50 -14.71 -10.92
C ASP A 104 -4.74 -13.76 -9.73
N VAL A 105 -4.21 -14.12 -8.55
CA VAL A 105 -4.38 -13.33 -7.33
C VAL A 105 -3.57 -12.03 -7.38
N LEU A 106 -2.36 -12.08 -7.94
CA LEU A 106 -1.54 -10.87 -8.11
C LEU A 106 -2.18 -9.89 -9.08
N ASP A 107 -2.88 -10.37 -10.11
CA ASP A 107 -3.59 -9.51 -11.06
C ASP A 107 -4.81 -8.80 -10.44
N ILE A 108 -5.34 -9.32 -9.32
CA ILE A 108 -6.35 -8.63 -8.50
C ILE A 108 -5.71 -7.62 -7.55
N ILE A 109 -4.53 -7.93 -6.98
CA ILE A 109 -3.84 -7.08 -6.01
C ILE A 109 -3.23 -5.85 -6.69
N LYS A 110 -2.60 -6.02 -7.87
CA LYS A 110 -1.87 -4.97 -8.58
C LYS A 110 -2.70 -3.68 -8.77
N PRO A 111 -3.94 -3.71 -9.29
CA PRO A 111 -4.69 -2.49 -9.53
C PRO A 111 -5.17 -1.82 -8.23
N ILE A 112 -5.38 -2.58 -7.15
CA ILE A 112 -5.67 -2.04 -5.82
C ILE A 112 -4.44 -1.28 -5.29
N CYS A 113 -3.26 -1.87 -5.43
CA CYS A 113 -2.00 -1.25 -5.02
C CYS A 113 -1.69 0.03 -5.81
N ILE A 114 -2.12 0.15 -7.06
CA ILE A 114 -2.02 1.41 -7.83
C ILE A 114 -2.76 2.54 -7.09
N ILE A 115 -3.99 2.30 -6.64
CA ILE A 115 -4.78 3.32 -5.91
C ILE A 115 -4.09 3.70 -4.60
N ILE A 116 -3.67 2.71 -3.82
CA ILE A 116 -3.00 2.94 -2.53
C ILE A 116 -1.69 3.71 -2.75
N TYR A 117 -0.91 3.34 -3.76
CA TYR A 117 0.35 4.00 -4.06
C TYR A 117 0.16 5.44 -4.55
N SER A 118 -0.89 5.73 -5.33
CA SER A 118 -1.26 7.11 -5.67
C SER A 118 -1.52 7.97 -4.43
N LEU A 119 -2.22 7.43 -3.42
CA LEU A 119 -2.40 8.12 -2.13
C LEU A 119 -1.05 8.32 -1.41
N VAL A 120 -0.17 7.31 -1.43
CA VAL A 120 1.18 7.42 -0.85
C VAL A 120 1.99 8.54 -1.50
N THR A 121 1.86 8.72 -2.83
CA THR A 121 2.57 9.78 -3.54
C THR A 121 2.02 11.17 -3.26
N VAL A 122 0.71 11.31 -3.09
CA VAL A 122 0.05 12.61 -2.89
C VAL A 122 0.01 13.04 -1.42
N CYS A 123 -0.39 12.14 -0.52
CA CYS A 123 -0.52 12.45 0.92
C CYS A 123 0.78 12.18 1.70
N GLY A 124 1.73 11.46 1.10
CA GLY A 124 2.92 10.98 1.76
C GLY A 124 2.68 9.66 2.53
N TYR A 125 3.68 8.77 2.47
CA TYR A 125 3.56 7.43 3.04
C TYR A 125 3.18 7.41 4.53
N LYS A 126 3.66 8.36 5.34
CA LYS A 126 3.35 8.40 6.79
C LYS A 126 1.86 8.63 7.08
N SER A 127 1.15 9.35 6.22
CA SER A 127 -0.28 9.59 6.39
C SER A 127 -1.11 8.36 5.97
N VAL A 128 -0.60 7.57 5.03
CA VAL A 128 -1.32 6.39 4.50
C VAL A 128 -1.08 5.14 5.36
N ILE A 129 0.16 4.84 5.75
CA ILE A 129 0.51 3.57 6.40
C ILE A 129 -0.17 3.36 7.77
N ARG A 130 -0.66 4.43 8.41
CA ARG A 130 -1.39 4.35 9.69
C ARG A 130 -2.70 3.54 9.57
N PHE A 131 -3.20 3.37 8.34
CA PHE A 131 -4.42 2.63 8.02
C PHE A 131 -4.15 1.21 7.48
N PHE A 132 -2.90 0.77 7.48
CA PHE A 132 -2.57 -0.59 7.06
C PHE A 132 -2.90 -1.59 8.20
N PRO A 133 -2.99 -2.91 7.92
CA PRO A 133 -3.11 -3.92 8.97
C PRO A 133 -1.84 -3.98 9.82
N HIS A 134 -2.00 -4.01 11.15
CA HIS A 134 -0.89 -3.98 12.13
C HIS A 134 -0.87 -5.23 13.03
N GLN A 135 -1.40 -6.37 12.59
CA GLN A 135 -1.36 -7.59 13.42
C GLN A 135 -0.05 -8.34 13.19
N VAL A 136 0.48 -8.98 14.24
CA VAL A 136 1.73 -9.74 14.14
C VAL A 136 1.59 -10.92 13.16
N SER A 137 0.39 -11.52 13.10
CA SER A 137 0.03 -12.56 12.13
C SER A 137 0.15 -12.13 10.67
N ASP A 138 0.13 -10.82 10.39
CA ASP A 138 0.20 -10.29 9.04
C ASP A 138 1.61 -10.28 8.48
N PHE A 139 2.63 -10.46 9.34
CA PHE A 139 4.04 -10.37 8.94
C PHE A 139 4.41 -11.41 7.88
N GLU A 140 4.09 -12.68 8.12
CA GLU A 140 4.36 -13.76 7.17
C GLU A 140 3.60 -13.56 5.85
N ILE A 141 2.37 -13.03 5.91
CA ILE A 141 1.54 -12.73 4.73
C ILE A 141 2.20 -11.65 3.87
N ALA A 142 2.66 -10.57 4.50
CA ALA A 142 3.34 -9.47 3.82
C ALA A 142 4.68 -9.91 3.19
N VAL A 143 5.46 -10.77 3.87
CA VAL A 143 6.71 -11.34 3.31
C VAL A 143 6.40 -12.23 2.11
N THR A 144 5.37 -13.08 2.20
CA THR A 144 4.95 -13.96 1.11
C THR A 144 4.52 -13.15 -0.12
N LEU A 145 3.74 -12.08 0.08
CA LEU A 145 3.36 -11.18 -1.01
C LEU A 145 4.60 -10.54 -1.65
N LEU A 146 5.55 -10.04 -0.84
CA LEU A 146 6.78 -9.42 -1.34
C LEU A 146 7.60 -10.40 -2.19
N GLU A 147 7.76 -11.64 -1.71
CA GLU A 147 8.48 -12.71 -2.41
C GLU A 147 7.86 -13.02 -3.77
N LYS A 148 6.53 -13.20 -3.82
CA LYS A 148 5.82 -13.46 -5.09
C LYS A 148 5.96 -12.31 -6.08
N CYS A 149 5.84 -11.07 -5.61
CA CYS A 149 6.05 -9.89 -6.45
C CYS A 149 7.50 -9.75 -6.94
N HIS A 150 8.48 -10.22 -6.16
CA HIS A 150 9.88 -10.19 -6.55
C HIS A 150 10.18 -11.19 -7.68
N ILE A 151 9.67 -12.42 -7.58
CA ILE A 151 9.89 -13.49 -8.58
C ILE A 151 9.22 -13.16 -9.93
N GLY A 152 8.00 -12.61 -9.91
CA GLY A 152 7.24 -12.27 -11.14
C GLY A 152 7.92 -11.23 -12.05
N ASN A 153 8.91 -10.48 -11.53
CA ASN A 153 9.64 -9.42 -12.22
C ASN A 153 10.50 -9.92 -13.40
N SER A 154 10.74 -11.23 -13.50
CA SER A 154 11.64 -11.79 -14.53
C SER A 154 11.02 -11.91 -15.93
N LEU A 155 9.69 -11.70 -16.10
CA LEU A 155 8.98 -12.04 -17.35
C LEU A 155 8.30 -10.86 -18.08
N THR A 156 8.06 -9.71 -17.44
CA THR A 156 7.09 -8.70 -17.95
C THR A 156 7.67 -7.30 -18.23
N SER A 157 8.99 -7.13 -18.20
CA SER A 157 9.71 -5.84 -18.26
C SER A 157 9.59 -5.01 -19.57
N LEU A 158 8.58 -5.24 -20.42
CA LEU A 158 8.50 -4.68 -21.78
C LEU A 158 7.32 -3.75 -22.09
N ARG A 159 6.48 -3.29 -21.13
CA ARG A 159 5.39 -2.36 -21.47
C ARG A 159 5.23 -1.14 -20.56
N GLN A 160 4.86 -0.05 -21.22
CA GLN A 160 4.99 1.36 -20.84
C GLN A 160 3.80 1.89 -20.01
N GLU A 161 2.93 1.01 -19.52
CA GLU A 161 1.79 1.34 -18.67
C GLU A 161 2.03 0.65 -17.32
N SER A 162 1.78 1.36 -16.21
CA SER A 162 2.12 0.85 -14.89
C SER A 162 1.34 -0.44 -14.61
N THR A 163 2.01 -1.58 -14.71
CA THR A 163 1.42 -2.91 -14.51
C THR A 163 0.97 -3.14 -13.06
N GLY A 164 1.17 -2.16 -12.17
CA GLY A 164 0.90 -2.26 -10.73
C GLY A 164 1.96 -3.05 -9.98
N GLU A 165 2.98 -3.59 -10.66
CA GLU A 165 4.04 -4.39 -10.05
C GLU A 165 4.91 -3.56 -9.11
N MET A 166 5.33 -2.37 -9.55
CA MET A 166 6.14 -1.45 -8.72
C MET A 166 5.33 -0.96 -7.53
N GLU A 167 4.07 -0.57 -7.77
CA GLU A 167 3.15 -0.08 -6.74
C GLU A 167 2.91 -1.15 -5.68
N THR A 168 2.68 -2.40 -6.09
CA THR A 168 2.52 -3.53 -5.17
C THR A 168 3.76 -3.71 -4.31
N LYS A 169 4.96 -3.73 -4.91
CA LYS A 169 6.21 -3.82 -4.14
C LYS A 169 6.35 -2.68 -3.13
N CYS A 170 6.04 -1.44 -3.54
CA CYS A 170 6.12 -0.28 -2.65
C CYS A 170 5.12 -0.36 -1.49
N VAL A 171 3.86 -0.73 -1.77
CA VAL A 171 2.82 -0.92 -0.75
C VAL A 171 3.21 -2.04 0.20
N THR A 172 3.69 -3.17 -0.29
CA THR A 172 4.13 -4.29 0.55
C THR A 172 5.36 -3.95 1.40
N LEU A 173 6.35 -3.22 0.86
CA LEU A 173 7.49 -2.73 1.64
C LEU A 173 7.04 -1.77 2.75
N LEU A 174 6.09 -0.88 2.47
CA LEU A 174 5.52 0.02 3.47
C LEU A 174 4.72 -0.74 4.53
N TRP A 175 4.03 -1.81 4.13
CA TRP A 175 3.35 -2.71 5.06
C TRP A 175 4.35 -3.44 5.95
N LEU A 176 5.40 -4.01 5.39
CA LEU A 176 6.48 -4.60 6.20
C LEU A 176 7.14 -3.57 7.12
N TYR A 177 7.32 -2.33 6.67
CA TYR A 177 7.91 -1.28 7.50
C TYR A 177 7.10 -1.05 8.78
N ILE A 178 5.77 -0.97 8.72
CA ILE A 178 4.96 -0.82 9.94
C ILE A 178 4.99 -2.08 10.82
N LEU A 179 4.99 -3.27 10.23
CA LEU A 179 5.00 -4.51 10.99
C LEU A 179 6.35 -4.69 11.71
N VAL A 180 7.47 -4.36 11.06
CA VAL A 180 8.81 -4.40 11.67
C VAL A 180 8.96 -3.45 12.87
N LEU A 181 8.10 -2.43 13.01
CA LEU A 181 8.11 -1.55 14.18
C LEU A 181 7.43 -2.16 15.41
N ILE A 182 6.61 -3.21 15.24
CA ILE A 182 5.90 -3.84 16.34
C ILE A 182 6.90 -4.67 17.19
N PRO A 183 6.89 -4.53 18.52
CA PRO A 183 7.76 -5.31 19.39
C PRO A 183 7.23 -6.75 19.54
N PHE A 184 7.73 -7.66 18.70
CA PHE A 184 7.50 -9.10 18.79
C PHE A 184 8.79 -9.85 18.45
N ASP A 185 8.82 -11.18 18.57
CA ASP A 185 9.93 -11.99 18.10
C ASP A 185 9.61 -12.54 16.70
N ILE A 186 10.40 -12.20 15.68
CA ILE A 186 10.14 -12.66 14.31
C ILE A 186 10.17 -14.19 14.19
N SER A 187 10.95 -14.88 15.04
CA SER A 187 10.97 -16.34 15.06
C SER A 187 9.62 -16.94 15.49
N SER A 188 8.80 -16.21 16.25
CA SER A 188 7.50 -16.70 16.73
C SER A 188 6.42 -16.78 15.65
N VAL A 189 6.59 -16.09 14.52
CA VAL A 189 5.63 -16.05 13.40
C VAL A 189 6.10 -16.75 12.14
N ASP A 190 7.32 -17.26 12.15
CA ASP A 190 7.88 -17.96 11.00
C ASP A 190 7.44 -19.42 11.01
N THR A 191 6.36 -19.71 10.27
CA THR A 191 5.81 -21.06 10.13
C THR A 191 6.80 -22.03 9.46
N SER A 192 7.83 -21.51 8.77
CA SER A 192 8.84 -22.34 8.11
C SER A 192 9.91 -22.90 9.07
N ILE A 193 10.07 -22.33 10.27
CA ILE A 193 11.02 -22.80 11.29
C ILE A 193 10.69 -24.22 11.77
N VAL A 194 9.42 -24.62 11.75
CA VAL A 194 9.02 -25.98 12.16
C VAL A 194 9.55 -27.05 11.19
N ASN A 195 9.87 -26.68 9.95
CA ASN A 195 10.34 -27.60 8.91
C ASN A 195 11.86 -27.58 8.72
N SER A 196 12.54 -26.54 9.20
CA SER A 196 13.99 -26.51 9.23
C SER A 196 14.48 -27.13 10.53
N ASN A 197 15.08 -28.31 10.46
CA ASN A 197 15.90 -28.89 11.55
C ASN A 197 17.18 -28.05 11.78
N GLN A 198 17.07 -26.72 11.84
CA GLN A 198 18.18 -25.81 11.98
C GLN A 198 18.65 -25.81 13.43
N LEU A 199 19.92 -26.19 13.53
CA LEU A 199 20.71 -26.44 14.70
C LEU A 199 21.16 -25.09 15.28
N GLY A 200 20.55 -24.66 16.39
CA GLY A 200 21.07 -23.59 17.25
C GLY A 200 20.51 -22.19 16.95
N GLY A 201 20.03 -21.50 17.99
CA GLY A 201 19.43 -20.15 17.94
C GLY A 201 20.40 -19.01 17.60
N LEU A 202 21.24 -19.20 16.59
CA LEU A 202 22.29 -18.28 16.13
C LEU A 202 22.10 -17.83 14.67
N GLU A 203 21.20 -18.44 13.90
CA GLU A 203 20.93 -18.09 12.50
C GLU A 203 19.66 -17.22 12.39
N PRO A 204 19.64 -16.17 11.54
CA PRO A 204 18.42 -15.37 11.32
C PRO A 204 17.27 -16.24 10.79
N SER A 205 16.04 -15.94 11.21
CA SER A 205 14.84 -16.65 10.73
C SER A 205 14.75 -16.61 9.19
N PRO A 206 14.28 -17.67 8.52
CA PRO A 206 14.04 -17.68 7.08
C PRO A 206 13.28 -16.46 6.55
N LEU A 207 12.26 -15.96 7.26
CA LEU A 207 11.57 -14.73 6.89
C LEU A 207 12.50 -13.51 6.88
N VAL A 208 13.41 -13.42 7.85
CA VAL A 208 14.42 -12.35 7.92
C VAL A 208 15.35 -12.41 6.71
N ILE A 209 15.87 -13.61 6.41
CA ILE A 209 16.78 -13.81 5.28
C ILE A 209 16.11 -13.38 3.98
N LYS A 210 14.85 -13.80 3.75
CA LYS A 210 14.07 -13.38 2.58
C LYS A 210 13.92 -11.86 2.46
N ILE A 211 13.58 -11.18 3.56
CA ILE A 211 13.46 -9.72 3.56
C ILE A 211 14.81 -9.08 3.23
N LEU A 212 15.91 -9.59 3.79
CA LEU A 212 17.26 -9.07 3.54
C LEU A 212 17.66 -9.21 2.07
N GLU A 213 17.44 -10.38 1.46
CA GLU A 213 17.76 -10.63 0.06
C GLU A 213 16.98 -9.71 -0.87
N ILE A 214 15.65 -9.69 -0.75
CA ILE A 214 14.78 -8.85 -1.59
C ILE A 214 15.11 -7.37 -1.41
N SER A 215 15.32 -6.94 -0.16
CA SER A 215 15.64 -5.54 0.14
C SER A 215 17.01 -5.14 -0.44
N LYS A 216 18.02 -6.02 -0.41
CA LYS A 216 19.34 -5.76 -1.02
C LYS A 216 19.24 -5.56 -2.53
N ASP A 217 18.45 -6.38 -3.21
CA ASP A 217 18.22 -6.23 -4.65
C ASP A 217 17.54 -4.89 -4.95
N HIS A 218 16.54 -4.53 -4.15
CA HIS A 218 15.84 -3.25 -4.30
C HIS A 218 16.71 -2.04 -3.94
N LEU A 219 17.70 -2.17 -3.05
CA LEU A 219 18.65 -1.09 -2.77
C LEU A 219 19.55 -0.76 -3.98
N SER A 220 19.78 -1.74 -4.85
CA SER A 220 20.53 -1.57 -6.09
C SER A 220 19.69 -0.90 -7.20
N SER A 221 18.36 -0.87 -7.05
CA SER A 221 17.45 -0.16 -7.96
C SER A 221 17.42 1.36 -7.70
N SER A 222 16.99 2.15 -8.68
CA SER A 222 16.69 3.57 -8.50
C SER A 222 15.20 3.76 -8.16
N GLY A 223 14.87 4.84 -7.46
CA GLY A 223 13.48 5.24 -7.21
C GLY A 223 12.89 4.84 -5.85
N PRO A 224 11.55 4.75 -5.74
CA PRO A 224 10.83 4.54 -4.49
C PRO A 224 11.17 3.22 -3.79
N MET A 225 11.43 2.16 -4.56
CA MET A 225 11.77 0.84 -4.04
C MET A 225 13.03 0.86 -3.16
N ARG A 226 14.09 1.56 -3.59
CA ARG A 226 15.30 1.76 -2.78
C ARG A 226 15.00 2.46 -1.47
N ARG A 227 14.17 3.51 -1.51
CA ARG A 227 13.79 4.29 -0.32
C ARG A 227 13.05 3.42 0.69
N PHE A 228 12.00 2.73 0.26
CA PHE A 228 11.18 1.92 1.18
C PHE A 228 11.91 0.68 1.67
N SER A 229 12.72 0.04 0.83
CA SER A 229 13.59 -1.08 1.26
C SER A 229 14.60 -0.63 2.31
N GLY A 230 15.19 0.56 2.13
CA GLY A 230 16.07 1.16 3.15
C GLY A 230 15.35 1.42 4.48
N LEU A 231 14.09 1.86 4.46
CA LEU A 231 13.28 2.03 5.68
C LEU A 231 13.07 0.69 6.40
N VAL A 232 12.60 -0.33 5.68
CA VAL A 232 12.39 -1.69 6.23
C VAL A 232 13.69 -2.21 6.83
N LEU A 233 14.77 -2.19 6.06
CA LEU A 233 16.07 -2.73 6.48
C LEU A 233 16.62 -1.99 7.70
N SER A 234 16.53 -0.66 7.72
CA SER A 234 17.00 0.14 8.86
C SER A 234 16.31 -0.25 10.15
N ARG A 235 14.99 -0.47 10.12
CA ARG A 235 14.24 -0.86 11.31
C ARG A 235 14.49 -2.31 11.67
N LEU A 236 14.48 -3.20 10.68
CA LEU A 236 14.72 -4.63 10.87
C LEU A 236 16.04 -4.87 11.58
N LEU A 237 17.15 -4.32 11.05
CA LEU A 237 18.50 -4.53 11.61
C LEU A 237 18.70 -3.91 12.99
N THR A 238 17.91 -2.90 13.36
CA THR A 238 18.00 -2.25 14.68
C THR A 238 17.09 -2.88 15.74
N ARG A 239 16.34 -3.94 15.40
CA ARG A 239 15.48 -4.61 16.38
C ARG A 239 16.31 -5.38 17.42
N PRO A 240 15.84 -5.45 18.67
CA PRO A 240 16.56 -6.16 19.73
C PRO A 240 16.66 -7.68 19.46
N ASP A 241 15.66 -8.29 18.82
CA ASP A 241 15.64 -9.71 18.43
C ASP A 241 16.72 -10.03 17.36
N MET A 242 17.09 -9.07 16.51
CA MET A 242 18.16 -9.23 15.51
C MET A 242 19.57 -9.13 16.07
N SER A 243 19.75 -8.47 17.22
CA SER A 243 21.08 -8.23 17.78
C SER A 243 21.82 -9.52 18.11
N MET A 244 21.11 -10.59 18.49
CA MET A 244 21.73 -11.89 18.76
C MET A 244 22.22 -12.60 17.50
N ALA A 245 21.62 -12.34 16.33
CA ALA A 245 21.96 -12.97 15.07
C ALA A 245 23.13 -12.28 14.33
N PHE A 246 23.35 -10.97 14.55
CA PHE A 246 24.39 -10.18 13.86
C PHE A 246 25.57 -9.77 14.75
N VAL A 247 25.50 -9.92 16.07
CA VAL A 247 26.64 -9.69 16.97
C VAL A 247 27.52 -10.95 17.00
N ARG A 248 28.40 -11.08 15.99
CA ARG A 248 29.68 -11.77 16.19
C ARG A 248 30.80 -10.72 16.22
N PRO A 249 31.61 -10.65 17.29
CA PRO A 249 32.99 -10.21 17.15
C PRO A 249 33.74 -11.28 16.36
N SER A 250 34.43 -10.86 15.30
CA SER A 250 35.32 -11.70 14.50
C SER A 250 36.41 -12.30 15.39
N TYR A 251 36.25 -13.55 15.82
CA TYR A 251 37.32 -14.37 16.38
C TYR A 251 37.22 -15.79 15.84
N ALA A 252 37.98 -16.05 14.78
CA ALA A 252 38.80 -17.25 14.52
C ALA A 252 39.48 -17.06 13.16
#